data_AF-A0A957G5J8-F1
#
_entry.id   AF-A0A957G5J8-F1
#
_cell.length_a   1.000
_cell.length_b   1.000
_cell.length_c   1.000
_cell.angle_alpha   90.00
_cell.angle_beta   90.00
_cell.angle_gamma   90.00
#
_symmetry.space_group_name_H-M   'P 1'
#
loop_
_entity.id
_entity.type
_entity.pdbx_description
1 polymer ?
#
loop_
_entity_poly.entity_id
_entity_poly.type
_entity_poly.pdbx_seq_one_letter_code
_entity_poly.pdbx_strand_id
1 'polypeptide(L)'
;MVLVFLRRIASISQRGLVAGSLFLLSLFAILLALRPVARAATEAVPPIVFVARSHLATPDVIFQDEVGPAGQFGTGIPKFAPGSKLVRRNADGSLLVYNTPGLVDVQSPDVSFDGQKIVFAGATTLDEESTSYGWRLYEINVDGSGFHQLTFSDRDITIPNGEDFLTEEEYRSYDDLFPAYMADGRIVFNSSRYPTRAHYDSRRTFNIYIMNGDGSGLRRVTTERASVLHPTPLPDGRILASRWWNQFNQPSNEGIFNRIDNSDTTYTLPDGTIILANPNATFNPPNGILPGGQEIRNAPNTWHLMTVNP
;
A
#
# COMPACT_ATOMS: atom_id res chain seq x y z
N MET A 1 -36.46 -56.53 86.95
CA MET A 1 -35.07 -56.56 87.45
C MET A 1 -34.23 -55.78 86.45
N VAL A 2 -33.57 -54.69 86.90
CA VAL A 2 -32.72 -53.74 86.14
C VAL A 2 -33.48 -52.74 85.24
N LEU A 3 -33.17 -51.45 85.13
CA LEU A 3 -32.69 -50.37 86.02
C LEU A 3 -32.79 -49.06 85.18
N VAL A 4 -32.93 -47.94 85.89
CA VAL A 4 -33.05 -46.53 85.48
C VAL A 4 -31.89 -46.02 84.55
N PHE A 5 -32.16 -44.89 83.84
CA PHE A 5 -31.26 -43.93 83.11
C PHE A 5 -31.03 -44.23 81.61
N LEU A 6 -31.41 -43.42 80.61
CA LEU A 6 -31.37 -41.95 80.46
C LEU A 6 -32.47 -41.41 79.52
N ARG A 7 -33.09 -40.29 79.94
CA ARG A 7 -33.83 -39.33 79.09
C ARG A 7 -32.84 -38.46 78.29
N ARG A 8 -33.30 -37.96 77.12
CA ARG A 8 -32.68 -37.00 76.17
C ARG A 8 -31.55 -37.63 75.34
N ILE A 9 -31.66 -37.72 74.02
CA ILE A 9 -31.46 -36.61 73.07
C ILE A 9 -32.46 -36.72 71.90
N ALA A 10 -33.51 -35.90 71.95
CA ALA A 10 -34.23 -35.44 70.77
C ALA A 10 -33.76 -34.01 70.51
N SER A 11 -32.72 -33.86 69.69
CA SER A 11 -32.41 -32.64 68.91
C SER A 11 -31.12 -32.86 68.11
N ILE A 12 -31.13 -33.77 67.14
CA ILE A 12 -30.21 -33.59 66.01
C ILE A 12 -30.80 -32.42 65.23
N SER A 13 -30.22 -31.25 65.47
CA SER A 13 -30.73 -29.99 64.95
C SER A 13 -30.87 -30.07 63.42
N GLN A 14 -32.03 -29.68 62.89
CA GLN A 14 -32.17 -29.32 61.47
C GLN A 14 -31.10 -28.32 61.01
N ARG A 15 -30.50 -27.56 61.96
CA ARG A 15 -29.36 -26.67 61.73
C ARG A 15 -28.11 -27.41 61.22
N GLY A 16 -27.86 -28.66 61.59
CA GLY A 16 -26.67 -29.41 61.17
C GLY A 16 -26.72 -29.89 59.71
N LEU A 17 -27.87 -30.40 59.26
CA LEU A 17 -28.06 -30.77 57.85
C LEU A 17 -28.11 -29.52 56.96
N VAL A 18 -28.82 -28.47 57.38
CA VAL A 18 -28.91 -27.22 56.61
C VAL A 18 -27.55 -26.50 56.55
N ALA A 19 -26.76 -26.51 57.63
CA ALA A 19 -25.41 -25.96 57.61
C ALA A 19 -24.44 -26.76 56.73
N GLY A 20 -24.51 -28.10 56.74
CA GLY A 20 -23.71 -28.95 55.85
C GLY A 20 -24.06 -28.76 54.37
N SER A 21 -25.35 -28.63 54.04
CA SER A 21 -25.83 -28.34 52.69
C SER A 21 -25.47 -26.92 52.24
N LEU A 22 -25.56 -25.92 53.12
CA LEU A 22 -25.12 -24.55 52.83
C LEU A 22 -23.60 -24.45 52.66
N PHE A 23 -22.82 -25.24 53.40
CA PHE A 23 -21.36 -25.29 53.26
C PHE A 23 -20.93 -25.98 51.95
N LEU A 24 -21.63 -27.04 51.54
CA LEU A 24 -21.41 -27.69 50.25
C LEU A 24 -21.86 -26.79 49.08
N LEU A 25 -22.98 -26.08 49.21
CA LEU A 25 -23.44 -25.09 48.23
C LEU A 25 -22.50 -23.89 48.11
N SER A 26 -21.94 -23.41 49.23
CA SER A 26 -20.96 -22.32 49.22
C SER A 26 -19.60 -22.77 48.70
N LEU A 27 -19.14 -23.98 49.02
CA LEU A 27 -17.91 -24.55 48.44
C LEU A 27 -18.08 -24.79 46.92
N PHE A 28 -19.26 -25.24 46.48
CA PHE A 28 -19.58 -25.42 45.06
C PHE A 28 -19.71 -24.07 44.33
N ALA A 29 -20.29 -23.04 44.97
CA ALA A 29 -20.34 -21.68 44.44
C ALA A 29 -18.95 -21.03 44.36
N ILE A 30 -18.08 -21.27 45.35
CA ILE A 30 -16.67 -20.83 45.33
C ILE A 30 -15.90 -21.56 44.24
N LEU A 31 -16.12 -22.86 44.03
CA LEU A 31 -15.52 -23.63 42.93
C LEU A 31 -16.07 -23.23 41.54
N LEU A 32 -17.31 -22.75 41.46
CA LEU A 32 -17.90 -22.15 40.24
C LEU A 32 -17.36 -20.73 39.99
N ALA A 33 -17.10 -19.95 41.04
CA ALA A 33 -16.49 -18.61 40.96
C ALA A 33 -14.97 -18.66 40.73
N LEU A 34 -14.31 -19.77 41.10
CA LEU A 34 -12.90 -20.06 40.83
C LEU A 34 -12.68 -20.90 39.57
N ARG A 35 -13.72 -21.13 38.75
CA ARG A 35 -13.46 -21.61 37.39
C ARG A 35 -12.60 -20.53 36.74
N PRO A 36 -11.36 -20.84 36.30
CA PRO A 36 -10.69 -19.92 35.41
C PRO A 36 -11.69 -19.74 34.27
N VAL A 37 -12.18 -18.51 34.10
CA VAL A 37 -12.80 -18.15 32.83
C VAL A 37 -11.67 -18.44 31.86
N ALA A 38 -11.77 -19.58 31.19
CA ALA A 38 -10.94 -19.88 30.05
C ALA A 38 -11.32 -18.79 29.07
N ARG A 39 -10.59 -17.67 29.14
CA ARG A 39 -10.60 -16.64 28.13
C ARG A 39 -10.29 -17.45 26.89
N ALA A 40 -11.28 -17.62 26.02
CA ALA A 40 -11.08 -18.29 24.75
C ALA A 40 -9.78 -17.73 24.22
N ALA A 41 -8.78 -18.60 24.01
CA ALA A 41 -7.49 -18.15 23.51
C ALA A 41 -7.83 -17.43 22.21
N THR A 42 -7.77 -16.10 22.24
CA THR A 42 -7.93 -15.29 21.04
C THR A 42 -6.86 -15.82 20.12
N GLU A 43 -7.29 -16.47 19.04
CA GLU A 43 -6.41 -17.08 18.07
C GLU A 43 -5.34 -16.04 17.72
N ALA A 44 -4.08 -16.38 17.99
CA ALA A 44 -3.00 -15.41 17.90
C ALA A 44 -2.89 -14.96 16.45
N VAL A 45 -3.33 -13.74 16.17
CA VAL A 45 -3.27 -13.16 14.81
C VAL A 45 -1.79 -12.98 14.47
N PRO A 46 -1.34 -13.34 13.24
CA PRO A 46 0.05 -13.14 12.86
C PRO A 46 0.46 -11.67 13.01
N PRO A 47 1.74 -11.39 13.34
CA PRO A 47 2.23 -10.02 13.31
C PRO A 47 2.04 -9.39 11.94
N ILE A 48 1.70 -8.11 11.91
CA ILE A 48 1.56 -7.35 10.66
C ILE A 48 2.45 -6.12 10.71
N VAL A 49 3.04 -5.77 9.57
CA VAL A 49 3.73 -4.51 9.35
C VAL A 49 2.82 -3.59 8.56
N PHE A 50 2.71 -2.35 8.98
CA PHE A 50 1.91 -1.33 8.32
C PHE A 50 2.54 0.05 8.52
N VAL A 51 2.05 1.02 7.76
CA VAL A 51 2.41 2.42 7.99
C VAL A 51 1.18 3.17 8.48
N ALA A 52 1.34 3.88 9.61
CA ALA A 52 0.36 4.83 10.10
C ALA A 52 0.66 6.21 9.51
N ARG A 53 -0.25 6.73 8.67
CA ARG A 53 -0.13 8.03 7.99
C ARG A 53 -1.29 8.95 8.34
N SER A 54 -1.05 10.25 8.30
CA SER A 54 -2.11 11.26 8.46
C SER A 54 -3.06 11.25 7.25
N HIS A 55 -4.34 11.49 7.51
CA HIS A 55 -5.30 11.83 6.46
C HIS A 55 -5.17 13.32 6.16
N LEU A 56 -4.95 13.66 4.89
CA LEU A 56 -4.75 15.03 4.43
C LEU A 56 -5.89 15.43 3.50
N ALA A 57 -6.24 16.72 3.55
CA ALA A 57 -7.26 17.29 2.68
C ALA A 57 -6.84 17.26 1.21
N THR A 58 -7.82 17.13 0.32
CA THR A 58 -7.61 17.15 -1.11
C THR A 58 -7.65 18.57 -1.70
N PRO A 59 -6.55 19.16 -2.20
CA PRO A 59 -6.59 20.40 -2.96
C PRO A 59 -7.07 20.26 -4.42
N ASP A 60 -7.88 19.25 -4.78
CA ASP A 60 -8.34 19.05 -6.17
C ASP A 60 -9.57 19.93 -6.49
N VAL A 61 -9.68 20.41 -7.74
CA VAL A 61 -10.86 21.13 -8.23
C VAL A 61 -12.12 20.26 -8.30
N ILE A 62 -11.97 18.93 -8.43
CA ILE A 62 -13.08 17.97 -8.50
C ILE A 62 -13.50 17.49 -7.10
N PHE A 63 -12.53 17.32 -6.20
CA PHE A 63 -12.74 16.77 -4.85
C PHE A 63 -12.15 17.74 -3.82
N GLN A 64 -12.87 18.81 -3.46
CA GLN A 64 -12.35 19.85 -2.55
C GLN A 64 -12.47 19.49 -1.05
N ASP A 65 -13.41 18.59 -0.72
CA ASP A 65 -13.75 18.24 0.66
C ASP A 65 -13.36 16.80 1.05
N GLU A 66 -12.67 16.08 0.16
CA GLU A 66 -12.23 14.73 0.45
C GLU A 66 -10.96 14.75 1.34
N VAL A 67 -10.88 13.80 2.27
CA VAL A 67 -9.68 13.57 3.07
C VAL A 67 -9.24 12.15 2.83
N GLY A 68 -8.01 11.98 2.34
CA GLY A 68 -7.44 10.68 2.01
C GLY A 68 -6.05 10.52 2.61
N PRO A 69 -5.46 9.30 2.55
CA PRO A 69 -4.03 9.17 2.79
C PRO A 69 -3.27 10.08 1.83
N ALA A 70 -2.16 10.68 2.27
CA ALA A 70 -1.30 11.50 1.42
C ALA A 70 -1.06 10.83 0.05
N GLY A 71 -1.18 11.62 -1.01
CA GLY A 71 -1.21 11.16 -2.39
C GLY A 71 0.06 10.38 -2.74
N GLN A 72 -0.12 9.16 -3.23
CA GLN A 72 1.00 8.33 -3.69
C GLN A 72 1.49 8.74 -5.08
N PHE A 73 0.57 9.26 -5.90
CA PHE A 73 0.79 9.75 -7.26
C PHE A 73 0.09 11.11 -7.35
N GLY A 74 0.81 12.14 -7.79
CA GLY A 74 0.29 13.51 -7.78
C GLY A 74 -1.00 13.65 -8.58
N THR A 75 -2.11 13.92 -7.88
CA THR A 75 -2.85 15.19 -7.92
C THR A 75 -3.77 15.25 -6.73
N GLY A 76 -4.08 16.48 -6.30
CA GLY A 76 -5.23 16.69 -5.45
C GLY A 76 -5.08 16.21 -4.01
N ILE A 77 -3.93 15.69 -3.56
CA ILE A 77 -3.57 15.42 -2.15
C ILE A 77 -2.08 15.78 -1.98
N PRO A 78 -1.64 16.34 -0.84
CA PRO A 78 -0.22 16.51 -0.57
C PRO A 78 0.56 15.20 -0.75
N LYS A 79 1.70 15.26 -1.45
CA LYS A 79 2.58 14.11 -1.75
C LYS A 79 3.07 13.40 -0.49
N PHE A 80 3.46 14.18 0.52
CA PHE A 80 3.99 13.68 1.78
C PHE A 80 2.99 13.91 2.92
N ALA A 81 2.95 12.97 3.86
CA ALA A 81 2.35 13.07 5.19
C ALA A 81 3.47 13.05 6.24
N PRO A 82 4.07 14.21 6.57
CA PRO A 82 5.15 14.26 7.55
C PRO A 82 4.76 13.63 8.89
N GLY A 83 5.66 12.86 9.48
CA GLY A 83 5.46 12.19 10.77
C GLY A 83 4.77 10.82 10.70
N SER A 84 4.58 10.26 9.50
CA SER A 84 4.15 8.86 9.35
C SER A 84 5.10 7.89 10.06
N LYS A 85 4.56 6.76 10.49
CA LYS A 85 5.30 5.76 11.28
C LYS A 85 5.23 4.39 10.63
N LEU A 86 6.38 3.73 10.48
CA LEU A 86 6.45 2.31 10.21
C LEU A 86 6.20 1.54 11.53
N VAL A 87 5.22 0.65 11.53
CA VAL A 87 4.72 -0.01 12.74
C VAL A 87 4.58 -1.50 12.52
N ARG A 88 5.01 -2.30 13.50
CA ARG A 88 4.63 -3.71 13.63
C ARG A 88 3.61 -3.85 14.74
N ARG A 89 2.46 -4.47 14.45
CA ARG A 89 1.58 -5.02 15.47
C ARG A 89 1.99 -6.46 15.73
N ASN A 90 2.40 -6.75 16.96
CA ASN A 90 2.74 -8.10 17.41
C ASN A 90 1.48 -8.98 17.54
N ALA A 91 1.68 -10.29 17.70
CA ALA A 91 0.57 -11.24 17.83
C ALA A 91 -0.29 -11.01 19.09
N ASP A 92 0.31 -10.47 20.15
CA ASP A 92 -0.38 -10.06 21.38
C ASP A 92 -1.11 -8.70 21.25
N GLY A 93 -1.02 -8.05 20.09
CA GLY A 93 -1.59 -6.74 19.80
C GLY A 93 -0.73 -5.55 20.23
N SER A 94 0.42 -5.76 20.88
CA SER A 94 1.34 -4.67 21.19
C SER A 94 1.95 -4.07 19.93
N LEU A 95 2.24 -2.76 19.96
CA LEU A 95 2.79 -2.04 18.83
C LEU A 95 4.28 -1.76 19.04
N LEU A 96 5.09 -2.07 18.03
CA LEU A 96 6.47 -1.61 17.89
C LEU A 96 6.50 -0.55 16.80
N VAL A 97 6.97 0.66 17.13
CA VAL A 97 7.25 1.71 16.15
C VAL A 97 8.73 1.65 15.80
N TYR A 98 9.06 1.49 14.52
CA TYR A 98 10.44 1.44 14.07
C TYR A 98 11.08 2.84 14.11
N ASN A 99 12.36 2.88 14.48
CA ASN A 99 13.16 4.10 14.37
C ASN A 99 13.68 4.23 12.93
N THR A 100 13.25 5.26 12.22
CA THR A 100 13.64 5.55 10.84
C THR A 100 14.37 6.91 10.77
N PRO A 101 15.62 6.98 11.27
CA PRO A 101 16.31 8.25 11.45
C PRO A 101 16.51 8.98 10.12
N GLY A 102 16.26 10.29 10.13
CA GLY A 102 16.41 11.16 8.96
C GLY A 102 15.25 11.12 7.97
N LEU A 103 14.25 10.25 8.16
CA LEU A 103 13.05 10.22 7.32
C LEU A 103 11.96 11.13 7.89
N VAL A 104 11.38 11.96 7.03
CA VAL A 104 10.25 12.84 7.35
C VAL A 104 8.90 12.16 7.08
N ASP A 105 8.85 11.22 6.16
CA ASP A 105 7.67 10.41 5.82
C ASP A 105 8.10 9.01 5.36
N VAL A 106 7.23 8.01 5.55
CA VAL A 106 7.43 6.62 5.13
C VAL A 106 6.12 6.05 4.61
N GLN A 107 6.17 5.07 3.69
CA GLN A 107 4.99 4.37 3.19
C GLN A 107 5.33 3.05 2.49
N SER A 108 4.28 2.34 2.06
CA SER A 108 4.33 1.15 1.20
C SER A 108 5.33 0.08 1.70
N PRO A 109 5.18 -0.44 2.93
CA PRO A 109 6.06 -1.48 3.44
C PRO A 109 5.73 -2.82 2.79
N ASP A 110 6.74 -3.66 2.65
CA ASP A 110 6.63 -5.09 2.34
C ASP A 110 7.60 -5.89 3.21
N VAL A 111 7.27 -7.15 3.48
CA VAL A 111 8.04 -8.03 4.36
C VAL A 111 8.64 -9.17 3.55
N SER A 112 9.92 -9.48 3.78
CA SER A 112 10.60 -10.57 3.08
C SER A 112 9.93 -11.93 3.34
N PHE A 113 10.08 -12.87 2.41
CA PHE A 113 9.47 -14.20 2.49
C PHE A 113 9.87 -15.00 3.76
N ASP A 114 11.07 -14.76 4.29
CA ASP A 114 11.57 -15.36 5.54
C ASP A 114 11.12 -14.59 6.81
N GLY A 115 10.41 -13.48 6.63
CA GLY A 115 9.91 -12.64 7.72
C GLY A 115 11.00 -11.93 8.52
N GLN A 116 12.21 -11.76 7.97
CA GLN A 116 13.35 -11.16 8.69
C GLN A 116 13.58 -9.69 8.35
N LYS A 117 13.13 -9.23 7.18
CA LYS A 117 13.41 -7.89 6.66
C LYS A 117 12.14 -7.18 6.23
N ILE A 118 12.17 -5.86 6.30
CA ILE A 118 11.10 -4.97 5.86
C ILE A 118 11.70 -3.99 4.88
N VAL A 119 11.16 -3.94 3.66
CA VAL A 119 11.48 -2.90 2.66
C VAL A 119 10.34 -1.89 2.62
N PHE A 120 10.64 -0.62 2.46
CA PHE A 120 9.63 0.44 2.42
C PHE A 120 10.14 1.66 1.69
N ALA A 121 9.22 2.57 1.33
CA ALA A 121 9.58 3.87 0.76
C ALA A 121 9.71 4.93 1.86
N GLY A 122 10.69 5.81 1.73
CA GLY A 122 10.99 6.89 2.65
C GLY A 122 11.34 8.19 1.95
N ALA A 123 11.00 9.32 2.56
CA ALA A 123 11.38 10.65 2.13
C ALA A 123 12.21 11.32 3.23
N THR A 124 13.25 12.06 2.86
CA THR A 124 14.16 12.75 3.79
C THR A 124 13.89 14.25 3.90
N THR A 125 13.13 14.82 2.96
CA THR A 125 12.89 16.24 2.87
C THR A 125 11.52 16.53 2.25
N LEU A 126 10.95 17.68 2.61
CA LEU A 126 9.77 18.26 1.98
C LEU A 126 10.12 19.40 1.01
N ASP A 127 11.38 19.80 0.98
CA ASP A 127 11.90 20.86 0.11
C ASP A 127 12.01 20.34 -1.33
N GLU A 128 11.16 20.87 -2.21
CA GLU A 128 11.08 20.47 -3.64
C GLU A 128 12.35 20.80 -4.43
N GLU A 129 13.13 21.78 -3.95
CA GLU A 129 14.40 22.17 -4.57
C GLU A 129 15.56 21.26 -4.18
N SER A 130 15.38 20.43 -3.16
CA SER A 130 16.41 19.51 -2.71
C SER A 130 16.71 18.43 -3.76
N THR A 131 17.99 18.12 -3.96
CA THR A 131 18.41 16.97 -4.79
C THR A 131 17.96 15.62 -4.21
N SER A 132 17.59 15.60 -2.94
CA SER A 132 17.02 14.45 -2.25
C SER A 132 15.48 14.43 -2.26
N TYR A 133 14.83 15.38 -2.95
CA TYR A 133 13.38 15.41 -3.05
C TYR A 133 12.86 14.19 -3.84
N GLY A 134 12.07 13.37 -3.18
CA GLY A 134 11.47 12.18 -3.76
C GLY A 134 11.48 10.99 -2.81
N TRP A 135 10.72 9.96 -3.19
CA TRP A 135 10.69 8.70 -2.48
C TRP A 135 11.90 7.83 -2.84
N ARG A 136 12.56 7.26 -1.83
CA ARG A 136 13.63 6.28 -1.98
C ARG A 136 13.30 5.02 -1.18
N LEU A 137 13.93 3.91 -1.52
CA LEU A 137 13.73 2.65 -0.83
C LEU A 137 14.72 2.50 0.32
N TYR A 138 14.23 1.96 1.42
CA TYR A 138 14.98 1.66 2.62
C TYR A 138 14.65 0.24 3.08
N GLU A 139 15.58 -0.37 3.79
CA GLU A 139 15.40 -1.67 4.43
C GLU A 139 15.73 -1.57 5.92
N ILE A 140 14.99 -2.32 6.73
CA ILE A 140 15.24 -2.51 8.16
C ILE A 140 14.93 -3.96 8.54
N ASN A 141 15.70 -4.53 9.46
CA ASN A 141 15.39 -5.85 9.99
C ASN A 141 14.12 -5.79 10.85
N VAL A 142 13.41 -6.92 10.95
CA VAL A 142 12.17 -7.00 11.74
C VAL A 142 12.42 -6.73 13.22
N ASP A 143 13.63 -6.95 13.73
CA ASP A 143 14.04 -6.59 15.09
C ASP A 143 14.36 -5.09 15.29
N GLY A 144 14.38 -4.30 14.21
CA GLY A 144 14.67 -2.87 14.18
C GLY A 144 16.14 -2.52 13.94
N SER A 145 17.02 -3.50 13.78
CA SER A 145 18.43 -3.29 13.42
C SER A 145 18.61 -3.11 11.91
N GLY A 146 19.82 -2.76 11.47
CA GLY A 146 20.19 -2.81 10.06
C GLY A 146 19.47 -1.79 9.16
N PHE A 147 18.95 -0.69 9.71
CA PHE A 147 18.35 0.39 8.91
C PHE A 147 19.36 0.96 7.90
N HIS A 148 19.04 0.91 6.61
CA HIS A 148 19.85 1.48 5.54
C HIS A 148 19.02 1.85 4.30
N GLN A 149 19.60 2.69 3.44
CA GLN A 149 19.01 3.12 2.17
C GLN A 149 19.44 2.19 1.03
N LEU A 150 18.52 1.85 0.13
CA LEU A 150 18.74 0.96 -1.01
C LEU A 150 18.81 1.71 -2.35
N THR A 151 18.01 2.75 -2.53
CA THR A 151 18.03 3.55 -3.78
C THR A 151 18.42 5.00 -3.50
N PHE A 152 19.10 5.64 -4.45
CA PHE A 152 19.65 6.99 -4.29
C PHE A 152 19.19 7.91 -5.43
N SER A 153 19.38 9.23 -5.26
CA SER A 153 19.17 10.23 -6.33
C SER A 153 20.33 10.25 -7.32
N ASP A 154 20.59 9.12 -7.98
CA ASP A 154 21.79 8.84 -8.79
C ASP A 154 21.43 8.47 -10.22
N ARG A 155 20.44 9.16 -10.80
CA ARG A 155 19.98 8.84 -12.16
C ARG A 155 21.08 9.14 -13.16
N ASP A 156 21.54 8.09 -13.84
CA ASP A 156 22.49 8.17 -14.96
C ASP A 156 21.74 7.98 -16.30
N ILE A 157 20.91 8.97 -16.65
CA ILE A 157 20.16 9.00 -17.92
C ILE A 157 20.22 10.44 -18.42
N THR A 158 20.68 10.64 -19.65
CA THR A 158 20.60 11.93 -20.32
C THR A 158 19.15 12.29 -20.59
N ILE A 159 18.70 13.45 -20.11
CA ILE A 159 17.37 13.96 -20.42
C ILE A 159 17.49 14.81 -21.69
N PRO A 160 16.75 14.47 -22.75
CA PRO A 160 16.74 15.31 -23.94
C PRO A 160 16.13 16.67 -23.59
N ASN A 161 16.92 17.74 -23.63
CA ASN A 161 16.40 19.10 -23.64
C ASN A 161 15.80 19.37 -25.03
N GLY A 162 14.51 19.06 -25.20
CA GLY A 162 13.76 19.29 -26.43
C GLY A 162 12.63 20.32 -26.23
N GLU A 163 12.13 20.88 -27.33
CA GLU A 163 11.03 21.87 -27.35
C GLU A 163 9.70 21.33 -26.75
N ASP A 164 9.57 20.00 -26.63
CA ASP A 164 8.42 19.32 -26.07
C ASP A 164 8.61 19.06 -24.55
N PHE A 165 8.24 20.00 -23.68
CA PHE A 165 7.90 19.83 -22.23
C PHE A 165 8.70 18.79 -21.38
N LEU A 166 9.96 18.52 -21.72
CA LEU A 166 10.81 17.52 -21.09
C LEU A 166 12.13 18.20 -20.73
N THR A 167 12.16 18.97 -19.64
CA THR A 167 13.39 19.64 -19.17
C THR A 167 14.11 18.81 -18.11
N GLU A 168 15.44 18.99 -18.00
CA GLU A 168 16.23 18.46 -16.88
C GLU A 168 15.66 18.91 -15.52
N GLU A 169 15.15 20.14 -15.44
CA GLU A 169 14.52 20.70 -14.24
C GLU A 169 13.25 19.94 -13.87
N GLU A 170 12.33 19.77 -14.83
CA GLU A 170 11.09 19.03 -14.60
C GLU A 170 11.36 17.59 -14.20
N TYR A 171 12.44 16.96 -14.65
CA TYR A 171 12.76 15.60 -14.27
C TYR A 171 13.75 15.48 -13.14
N ARG A 172 14.24 16.57 -12.54
CA ARG A 172 15.32 16.54 -11.53
C ARG A 172 15.07 15.53 -10.40
N SER A 173 13.84 15.46 -9.93
CA SER A 173 13.38 14.51 -8.92
C SER A 173 12.68 13.33 -9.58
N TYR A 174 12.62 12.21 -8.87
CA TYR A 174 11.84 11.03 -9.25
C TYR A 174 11.57 10.24 -7.98
N ASP A 175 10.68 9.26 -8.08
CA ASP A 175 10.16 8.51 -6.95
C ASP A 175 10.36 7.03 -7.17
N ASP A 176 10.86 6.34 -6.15
CA ASP A 176 10.90 4.88 -6.01
C ASP A 176 9.89 4.47 -4.94
N LEU A 177 8.88 3.68 -5.31
CA LEU A 177 7.71 3.37 -4.49
C LEU A 177 7.27 1.91 -4.67
N PHE A 178 6.41 1.46 -3.75
CA PHE A 178 5.80 0.11 -3.78
C PHE A 178 6.82 -1.02 -3.97
N PRO A 179 7.85 -1.08 -3.10
CA PRO A 179 8.75 -2.21 -3.12
C PRO A 179 8.02 -3.48 -2.72
N ALA A 180 8.46 -4.60 -3.29
CA ALA A 180 8.04 -5.94 -2.92
C ALA A 180 9.22 -6.91 -3.06
N TYR A 181 9.37 -7.82 -2.10
CA TYR A 181 10.36 -8.89 -2.17
C TYR A 181 9.94 -9.97 -3.15
N MET A 182 10.90 -10.44 -3.94
CA MET A 182 10.80 -11.69 -4.67
C MET A 182 11.23 -12.86 -3.79
N ALA A 183 10.75 -14.07 -4.12
CA ALA A 183 11.10 -15.29 -3.39
C ALA A 183 12.61 -15.62 -3.44
N ASP A 184 13.34 -15.10 -4.41
CA ASP A 184 14.80 -15.26 -4.55
C ASP A 184 15.60 -14.16 -3.83
N GLY A 185 14.94 -13.28 -3.08
CA GLY A 185 15.58 -12.20 -2.32
C GLY A 185 15.85 -10.92 -3.12
N ARG A 186 15.51 -10.88 -4.42
CA ARG A 186 15.49 -9.62 -5.18
C ARG A 186 14.35 -8.72 -4.70
N ILE A 187 14.46 -7.43 -5.01
CA ILE A 187 13.43 -6.43 -4.72
C ILE A 187 12.93 -5.86 -6.05
N VAL A 188 11.62 -5.88 -6.23
CA VAL A 188 10.93 -5.27 -7.36
C VAL A 188 10.16 -4.05 -6.84
N PHE A 189 10.08 -2.99 -7.63
CA PHE A 189 9.43 -1.74 -7.22
C PHE A 189 8.99 -0.91 -8.41
N ASN A 190 8.20 0.13 -8.16
CA ASN A 190 7.87 1.14 -9.15
C ASN A 190 8.85 2.30 -9.08
N SER A 191 9.31 2.77 -10.24
CA SER A 191 10.14 3.96 -10.33
C SER A 191 9.72 4.88 -11.48
N SER A 192 9.72 6.18 -11.21
CA SER A 192 9.62 7.25 -12.21
C SER A 192 10.99 7.78 -12.66
N ARG A 193 12.08 7.05 -12.33
CA ARG A 193 13.46 7.40 -12.68
C ARG A 193 13.65 7.65 -14.17
N TYR A 194 13.03 6.85 -15.03
CA TYR A 194 13.10 7.09 -16.47
C TYR A 194 12.21 8.28 -16.88
N PRO A 195 12.74 9.28 -17.60
CA PRO A 195 12.02 10.52 -17.89
C PRO A 195 10.95 10.29 -18.95
N THR A 196 9.75 9.88 -18.53
CA THR A 196 8.60 9.70 -19.43
C THR A 196 7.33 10.20 -18.77
N ARG A 197 6.52 10.93 -19.56
CA ARG A 197 5.19 11.38 -19.21
C ARG A 197 4.11 10.55 -19.90
N ALA A 198 2.97 10.45 -19.25
CA ALA A 198 1.83 9.72 -19.75
C ALA A 198 1.16 10.50 -20.87
N HIS A 199 0.77 9.82 -21.94
CA HIS A 199 0.10 10.45 -23.07
C HIS A 199 -1.29 11.01 -22.74
N TYR A 200 -1.91 10.61 -21.63
CA TYR A 200 -3.28 11.04 -21.34
C TYR A 200 -3.35 12.41 -20.65
N ASP A 201 -2.44 12.64 -19.71
CA ASP A 201 -2.50 13.77 -18.77
C ASP A 201 -1.12 14.38 -18.49
N SER A 202 -0.09 13.97 -19.24
CA SER A 202 1.29 14.39 -19.05
C SER A 202 1.85 14.14 -17.65
N ARG A 203 1.26 13.27 -16.83
CA ARG A 203 1.83 12.91 -15.53
C ARG A 203 3.07 12.04 -15.71
N ARG A 204 4.01 12.13 -14.77
CA ARG A 204 5.18 11.23 -14.77
C ARG A 204 4.73 9.78 -14.70
N THR A 205 5.37 8.95 -15.50
CA THR A 205 5.05 7.53 -15.57
C THR A 205 5.93 6.72 -14.62
N PHE A 206 5.33 5.70 -14.02
CA PHE A 206 6.03 4.72 -13.21
C PHE A 206 6.20 3.42 -13.99
N ASN A 207 7.37 2.81 -13.86
CA ASN A 207 7.64 1.50 -14.45
C ASN A 207 8.17 0.55 -13.39
N ILE A 208 8.07 -0.74 -13.67
CA ILE A 208 8.67 -1.79 -12.83
C ILE A 208 10.18 -1.78 -13.01
N TYR A 209 10.89 -1.73 -11.89
CA TYR A 209 12.32 -1.93 -11.74
C TYR A 209 12.58 -3.11 -10.82
N ILE A 210 13.77 -3.67 -10.93
CA ILE A 210 14.25 -4.77 -10.10
C ILE A 210 15.70 -4.53 -9.72
N MET A 211 16.07 -4.95 -8.51
CA MET A 211 17.43 -4.92 -7.97
C MET A 211 17.68 -6.15 -7.09
N ASN A 212 18.94 -6.42 -6.79
CA ASN A 212 19.33 -7.38 -5.75
C ASN A 212 18.92 -6.85 -4.37
N GLY A 213 18.82 -7.74 -3.38
CA GLY A 213 18.44 -7.36 -2.01
C GLY A 213 19.42 -6.41 -1.31
N ASP A 214 20.63 -6.22 -1.85
CA ASP A 214 21.62 -5.24 -1.37
C ASP A 214 21.55 -3.89 -2.12
N GLY A 215 20.58 -3.71 -3.02
CA GLY A 215 20.42 -2.54 -3.87
C GLY A 215 21.24 -2.56 -5.18
N SER A 216 22.14 -3.53 -5.35
CA SER A 216 22.94 -3.65 -6.57
C SER A 216 22.14 -4.20 -7.75
N GLY A 217 22.70 -4.11 -8.97
CA GLY A 217 22.09 -4.71 -10.16
C GLY A 217 20.75 -4.08 -10.58
N LEU A 218 20.52 -2.83 -10.18
CA LEU A 218 19.32 -2.07 -10.53
C LEU A 218 19.09 -2.02 -12.05
N ARG A 219 17.92 -2.47 -12.50
CA ARG A 219 17.52 -2.37 -13.91
C ARG A 219 16.01 -2.18 -14.07
N ARG A 220 15.62 -1.56 -15.19
CA ARG A 220 14.22 -1.41 -15.61
C ARG A 220 13.72 -2.72 -16.23
N VAL A 221 12.47 -3.10 -15.93
CA VAL A 221 11.82 -4.31 -16.45
C VAL A 221 10.74 -3.99 -17.49
N THR A 222 10.02 -2.88 -17.33
CA THR A 222 8.91 -2.47 -18.21
C THR A 222 9.16 -1.10 -18.83
N THR A 223 8.60 -0.85 -20.02
CA THR A 223 8.77 0.41 -20.78
C THR A 223 7.43 1.04 -21.15
N GLU A 224 6.50 1.01 -20.21
CA GLU A 224 5.11 1.41 -20.37
C GLU A 224 4.96 2.93 -20.33
N ARG A 225 4.07 3.44 -21.20
CA ARG A 225 3.84 4.88 -21.38
C ARG A 225 2.67 5.44 -20.58
N ALA A 226 1.98 4.59 -19.83
CA ALA A 226 0.79 4.99 -19.06
C ALA A 226 0.93 4.63 -17.56
N SER A 227 2.13 4.24 -17.14
CA SER A 227 2.43 3.65 -15.84
C SER A 227 2.01 2.19 -15.65
N VAL A 228 2.87 1.47 -14.95
CA VAL A 228 2.59 0.19 -14.32
C VAL A 228 2.92 0.31 -12.85
N LEU A 229 2.00 -0.12 -12.00
CA LEU A 229 1.98 0.11 -10.57
C LEU A 229 1.73 -1.17 -9.78
N HIS A 230 2.08 -1.13 -8.50
CA HIS A 230 1.79 -2.15 -7.49
C HIS A 230 2.30 -3.55 -7.90
N PRO A 231 3.61 -3.70 -8.15
CA PRO A 231 4.15 -5.00 -8.49
C PRO A 231 3.93 -5.96 -7.33
N THR A 232 3.37 -7.12 -7.65
CA THR A 232 3.05 -8.19 -6.72
C THR A 232 3.73 -9.46 -7.22
N PRO A 233 4.86 -9.85 -6.63
CA PRO A 233 5.56 -11.08 -6.97
C PRO A 233 4.66 -12.30 -6.80
N LEU A 234 4.70 -13.21 -7.76
CA LEU A 234 3.94 -14.46 -7.78
C LEU A 234 4.86 -15.64 -7.42
N PRO A 235 4.29 -16.76 -6.89
CA PRO A 235 5.07 -17.94 -6.52
C PRO A 235 5.87 -18.58 -7.67
N ASP A 236 5.48 -18.34 -8.91
CA ASP A 236 6.16 -18.85 -10.11
C ASP A 236 7.26 -17.90 -10.63
N GLY A 237 7.59 -16.84 -9.88
CA GLY A 237 8.62 -15.87 -10.20
C GLY A 237 8.17 -14.76 -11.15
N ARG A 238 6.92 -14.78 -11.61
CA ARG A 238 6.34 -13.67 -12.38
C ARG A 238 5.94 -12.52 -11.46
N ILE A 239 5.66 -11.37 -12.04
CA ILE A 239 5.17 -10.18 -11.34
C ILE A 239 3.79 -9.83 -11.87
N LEU A 240 2.76 -9.87 -11.02
CA LEU A 240 1.46 -9.29 -11.30
C LEU A 240 1.53 -7.78 -11.06
N ALA A 241 0.95 -6.97 -11.94
CA ALA A 241 0.93 -5.53 -11.77
C ALA A 241 -0.32 -4.90 -12.36
N SER A 242 -0.66 -3.71 -11.88
CA SER A 242 -1.73 -2.87 -12.41
C SER A 242 -1.17 -1.95 -13.48
N ARG A 243 -1.68 -2.01 -14.70
CA ARG A 243 -1.31 -1.10 -15.80
C ARG A 243 -2.47 -0.19 -16.13
N TRP A 244 -2.21 1.09 -16.35
CA TRP A 244 -3.20 1.94 -16.99
C TRP A 244 -3.09 1.70 -18.49
N TRP A 245 -4.16 1.24 -19.13
CA TRP A 245 -4.16 1.05 -20.58
C TRP A 245 -5.03 2.11 -21.24
N ASN A 246 -4.37 3.05 -21.91
CA ASN A 246 -5.04 3.96 -22.85
C ASN A 246 -5.18 3.30 -24.22
N GLN A 247 -6.41 3.03 -24.66
CA GLN A 247 -6.69 2.56 -26.01
C GLN A 247 -6.83 3.79 -26.92
N PHE A 248 -5.71 4.23 -27.52
CA PHE A 248 -5.77 5.16 -28.63
C PHE A 248 -6.02 4.36 -29.91
N ASN A 249 -7.08 4.65 -30.65
CA ASN A 249 -7.22 4.13 -32.01
C ASN A 249 -6.39 4.99 -33.00
N GLN A 250 -5.10 5.15 -32.71
CA GLN A 250 -4.15 5.87 -33.54
C GLN A 250 -2.77 5.20 -33.52
N PRO A 251 -2.05 5.24 -34.64
CA PRO A 251 -0.70 4.70 -34.71
C PRO A 251 0.23 5.51 -33.78
N SER A 252 1.16 4.81 -33.13
CA SER A 252 2.01 5.34 -32.05
C SER A 252 2.90 6.53 -32.43
N ASN A 253 2.96 6.88 -33.71
CA ASN A 253 3.71 7.99 -34.29
C ASN A 253 2.90 9.29 -34.45
N GLU A 254 1.60 9.31 -34.12
CA GLU A 254 0.74 10.50 -34.27
C GLU A 254 0.47 11.31 -32.97
N GLY A 255 1.07 10.93 -31.84
CA GLY A 255 1.35 11.89 -30.74
C GLY A 255 0.28 12.09 -29.64
N ILE A 256 0.70 11.72 -28.42
CA ILE A 256 0.64 12.33 -27.06
C ILE A 256 -0.54 13.21 -26.57
N PHE A 257 -1.46 13.80 -27.36
CA PHE A 257 -2.53 14.66 -26.79
C PHE A 257 -3.87 14.69 -27.53
N ASN A 258 -4.39 13.54 -27.96
CA ASN A 258 -5.69 13.51 -28.61
C ASN A 258 -6.83 13.29 -27.60
N ARG A 259 -7.82 14.21 -27.66
CA ARG A 259 -9.05 14.19 -26.85
C ARG A 259 -9.84 12.89 -27.03
N ILE A 260 -10.46 12.43 -25.94
CA ILE A 260 -11.35 11.24 -25.91
C ILE A 260 -12.78 11.57 -26.38
N ASP A 261 -13.14 12.84 -26.44
CA ASP A 261 -14.53 13.29 -26.63
C ASP A 261 -14.93 13.60 -28.09
N ASN A 262 -14.10 13.25 -29.07
CA ASN A 262 -14.34 13.44 -30.51
C ASN A 262 -14.58 14.89 -30.96
N SER A 263 -14.12 15.90 -30.21
CA SER A 263 -14.31 17.28 -30.66
C SER A 263 -13.45 17.66 -31.85
N ASP A 264 -14.08 18.43 -32.73
CA ASP A 264 -13.50 19.01 -33.94
C ASP A 264 -12.74 20.32 -33.69
N THR A 265 -12.74 20.83 -32.45
CA THR A 265 -12.09 22.09 -32.08
C THR A 265 -10.87 21.92 -31.15
N THR A 266 -9.75 22.48 -31.59
CA THR A 266 -8.49 22.60 -30.83
C THR A 266 -8.70 23.56 -29.67
N TYR A 267 -8.11 23.28 -28.52
CA TYR A 267 -8.26 24.05 -27.30
C TYR A 267 -6.91 24.28 -26.62
N THR A 268 -6.71 25.44 -26.00
CA THR A 268 -5.49 25.80 -25.27
C THR A 268 -5.79 25.91 -23.78
N LEU A 269 -5.06 25.15 -22.96
CA LEU A 269 -5.14 25.21 -21.50
C LEU A 269 -4.58 26.55 -20.96
N PRO A 270 -4.96 26.97 -19.74
CA PRO A 270 -4.44 28.20 -19.13
C PRO A 270 -2.91 28.26 -18.97
N ASP A 271 -2.25 27.10 -18.93
CA ASP A 271 -0.79 26.96 -18.87
C ASP A 271 -0.10 27.05 -20.25
N GLY A 272 -0.86 27.28 -21.32
CA GLY A 272 -0.35 27.39 -22.69
C GLY A 272 -0.31 26.06 -23.45
N THR A 273 -0.65 24.93 -22.84
CA THR A 273 -0.67 23.63 -23.51
C THR A 273 -1.74 23.60 -24.60
N ILE A 274 -1.37 23.18 -25.81
CA ILE A 274 -2.29 23.06 -26.95
C ILE A 274 -2.81 21.63 -27.05
N ILE A 275 -4.13 21.46 -26.97
CA ILE A 275 -4.83 20.20 -27.18
C ILE A 275 -5.43 20.22 -28.59
N LEU A 276 -4.89 19.39 -29.49
CA LEU A 276 -5.30 19.33 -30.89
C LEU A 276 -6.66 18.65 -31.07
N ALA A 277 -7.50 19.18 -31.95
CA ALA A 277 -8.70 18.50 -32.43
C ALA A 277 -8.36 17.28 -33.29
N ASN A 278 -9.25 16.29 -33.26
CA ASN A 278 -9.20 15.16 -34.18
C ASN A 278 -10.52 15.05 -34.97
N PRO A 279 -10.72 15.91 -35.99
CA PRO A 279 -11.99 15.97 -36.73
C PRO A 279 -12.26 14.75 -37.63
N ASN A 280 -11.28 13.85 -37.79
CA ASN A 280 -11.32 12.78 -38.79
C ASN A 280 -11.54 11.36 -38.21
N ALA A 281 -11.79 11.21 -36.91
CA ALA A 281 -11.98 9.88 -36.31
C ALA A 281 -13.16 9.88 -35.33
N THR A 282 -14.24 9.17 -35.68
CA THR A 282 -15.29 8.83 -34.73
C THR A 282 -14.77 7.72 -33.81
N PHE A 283 -14.53 8.01 -32.53
CA PHE A 283 -14.21 6.97 -31.54
C PHE A 283 -15.39 6.01 -31.40
N ASN A 284 -15.21 4.77 -31.88
CA ASN A 284 -16.20 3.69 -31.79
C ASN A 284 -15.49 2.47 -31.17
N PRO A 285 -15.34 2.42 -29.83
CA PRO A 285 -14.60 1.34 -29.16
C PRO A 285 -15.26 -0.01 -29.47
N PRO A 286 -14.49 -1.10 -29.60
CA PRO A 286 -15.07 -2.42 -29.83
C PRO A 286 -16.00 -2.79 -28.67
N ASN A 287 -17.29 -2.95 -28.97
CA ASN A 287 -18.27 -3.46 -28.04
C ASN A 287 -17.98 -4.96 -27.80
N GLY A 288 -17.84 -5.34 -26.54
CA GLY A 288 -17.74 -6.74 -26.12
C GLY A 288 -18.86 -7.11 -25.17
N ILE A 289 -19.16 -8.40 -25.04
CA ILE A 289 -20.16 -8.92 -24.09
C ILE A 289 -19.44 -9.89 -23.14
N LEU A 290 -19.51 -9.66 -21.84
CA LEU A 290 -18.97 -10.56 -20.82
C LEU A 290 -19.74 -11.90 -20.85
N PRO A 291 -19.18 -13.01 -20.34
CA PRO A 291 -19.87 -14.30 -20.28
C PRO A 291 -21.26 -14.28 -19.61
N GLY A 292 -21.55 -13.27 -18.78
CA GLY A 292 -22.86 -13.02 -18.16
C GLY A 292 -23.83 -12.15 -18.97
N GLY A 293 -23.55 -11.85 -20.23
CA GLY A 293 -24.42 -11.05 -21.10
C GLY A 293 -24.35 -9.53 -20.88
N GLN A 294 -23.49 -9.06 -19.98
CA GLN A 294 -23.26 -7.64 -19.75
C GLN A 294 -22.40 -7.05 -20.85
N GLU A 295 -22.87 -5.96 -21.47
CA GLU A 295 -22.07 -5.17 -22.39
C GLU A 295 -20.86 -4.55 -21.66
N ILE A 296 -19.69 -4.69 -22.25
CA ILE A 296 -18.49 -3.93 -21.89
C ILE A 296 -18.76 -2.51 -22.39
N ARG A 297 -19.23 -1.63 -21.50
CA ARG A 297 -19.46 -0.21 -21.83
C ARG A 297 -18.19 0.41 -22.40
N ASN A 298 -18.22 0.81 -23.68
CA ASN A 298 -17.35 1.81 -24.33
C ASN A 298 -15.99 2.06 -23.66
N ALA A 299 -15.17 1.03 -23.40
CA ALA A 299 -14.15 1.03 -22.36
C ALA A 299 -13.15 2.19 -22.53
N PRO A 300 -13.33 3.32 -21.81
CA PRO A 300 -12.49 4.49 -21.96
C PRO A 300 -11.41 4.35 -20.89
N ASN A 301 -10.20 3.96 -21.26
CA ASN A 301 -9.01 3.94 -20.40
C ASN A 301 -9.22 3.36 -19.00
N THR A 302 -8.82 2.11 -18.78
CA THR A 302 -9.00 1.45 -17.49
C THR A 302 -7.72 0.81 -16.97
N TRP A 303 -7.71 0.52 -15.67
CA TRP A 303 -6.69 -0.31 -15.06
C TRP A 303 -6.88 -1.77 -15.50
N HIS A 304 -5.83 -2.38 -16.02
CA HIS A 304 -5.77 -3.78 -16.35
C HIS A 304 -4.77 -4.47 -15.41
N LEU A 305 -4.97 -5.76 -15.18
CA LEU A 305 -3.92 -6.60 -14.62
C LEU A 305 -3.03 -7.12 -15.75
N MET A 306 -1.72 -7.08 -15.53
CA MET A 306 -0.73 -7.68 -16.41
C MET A 306 0.24 -8.54 -15.62
N THR A 307 0.81 -9.54 -16.27
CA THR A 307 1.91 -10.34 -15.72
C THR A 307 3.18 -10.07 -16.49
N VAL A 308 4.30 -9.88 -15.78
CA VAL A 308 5.63 -9.64 -16.34
C VAL A 308 6.56 -10.77 -15.93
N ASN A 309 7.41 -11.21 -16.85
CA ASN A 309 8.54 -12.09 -16.57
C ASN A 309 9.80 -11.21 -16.41
N PRO A 310 10.36 -11.09 -15.18
CA PRO A 310 11.42 -10.12 -14.89
C PRO A 310 12.80 -10.45 -15.44
#